data_AF-A0A525D869-F1
#
_entry.id   AF-A0A525D869-F1
#
_cell.length_a   1.000
_cell.length_b   1.000
_cell.length_c   1.000
_cell.angle_alpha   90.00
_cell.angle_beta   90.00
_cell.angle_gamma   90.00
#
_symmetry.space_group_name_H-M   'P 1'
#
loop_
_entity.id
_entity.type
_entity.pdbx_description
1 polymer ?
#
loop_
_entity_poly.entity_id
_entity_poly.type
_entity_poly.pdbx_seq_one_letter_code
_entity_poly.pdbx_strand_id
1 'polypeptide(L)'
;MKGFTLIEVMVSMVIVAIALTIIMGSFSGGLKSKFKAREYDRAIELAEDKMDELLLSPTLELGTLEGEFDSGYTWVAAITDALPEPDEDTEDTEKPVELFAIRVEIQWGMEERKKTYAIETAYLPQAK
;
A
#
# COMPACT_ATOMS: atom_id res chain seq x y z
N MET A 1 54.42 -17.60 34.09
CA MET A 1 53.53 -17.61 32.91
C MET A 1 52.22 -18.25 33.34
N LYS A 2 51.15 -17.46 33.53
CA LYS A 2 49.82 -18.00 33.84
C LYS A 2 49.23 -18.49 32.51
N GLY A 3 49.27 -19.80 32.29
CA GLY A 3 48.63 -20.41 31.14
C GLY A 3 47.11 -20.24 31.25
N PHE A 4 46.48 -19.87 30.12
CA PHE A 4 45.03 -19.80 30.02
C PHE A 4 44.41 -21.13 30.47
N THR A 5 43.36 -21.04 31.27
CA THR A 5 42.67 -22.25 31.74
C THR A 5 41.89 -22.87 30.59
N LEU A 6 41.77 -24.21 30.55
CA LEU A 6 41.04 -24.90 29.48
C LEU A 6 39.57 -24.43 29.40
N ILE A 7 38.98 -24.09 30.56
CA ILE A 7 37.65 -23.51 30.67
C ILE A 7 37.53 -22.13 29.97
N GLU A 8 38.59 -21.35 29.90
CA GLU A 8 38.59 -20.01 29.30
C GLU A 8 38.44 -20.06 27.78
N VAL A 9 39.13 -21.01 27.14
CA VAL A 9 38.98 -21.26 25.70
C VAL A 9 37.58 -21.79 25.39
N MET A 10 37.06 -22.69 26.23
CA MET A 10 35.69 -23.21 26.09
C MET A 10 34.64 -22.11 26.22
N VAL A 11 34.74 -21.28 27.25
CA VAL A 11 33.82 -20.14 27.45
C VAL A 11 33.90 -19.17 26.28
N SER A 12 35.11 -18.89 25.78
CA SER A 12 35.29 -18.03 24.60
C SER A 12 34.59 -18.58 23.37
N MET A 13 34.71 -19.90 23.09
CA MET A 13 34.02 -20.55 21.98
C MET A 13 32.50 -20.50 22.13
N VAL A 14 31.97 -20.69 23.36
CA VAL A 14 30.54 -20.59 23.65
C VAL A 14 30.02 -19.17 23.40
N ILE A 15 30.74 -18.15 23.89
CA ILE A 15 30.36 -16.75 23.67
C ILE A 15 30.36 -16.42 22.17
N VAL A 16 31.37 -16.86 21.42
CA VAL A 16 31.45 -16.64 19.97
C VAL A 16 30.29 -17.33 19.25
N ALA A 17 29.95 -18.57 19.62
CA ALA A 17 28.82 -19.29 19.00
C ALA A 17 27.47 -18.59 19.26
N ILE A 18 27.25 -18.08 20.48
CA ILE A 18 26.04 -17.31 20.84
C ILE A 18 26.01 -16.00 20.05
N ALA A 19 27.12 -15.27 20.01
CA ALA A 19 27.22 -14.00 19.27
C ALA A 19 26.91 -14.21 17.78
N LEU A 20 27.48 -15.25 17.15
CA LEU A 20 27.22 -15.57 15.76
C LEU A 20 25.73 -15.88 15.50
N THR A 21 25.08 -16.60 16.43
CA THR A 21 23.66 -16.93 16.33
C THR A 21 22.79 -15.67 16.39
N ILE A 22 23.09 -14.74 17.30
CA ILE A 22 22.38 -13.45 17.41
C ILE A 22 22.56 -12.60 16.15
N ILE A 23 23.79 -12.56 15.61
CA ILE A 23 24.11 -11.84 14.38
C ILE A 23 23.30 -12.41 13.21
N MET A 24 23.31 -13.74 13.03
CA MET A 24 22.56 -14.42 11.96
C MET A 24 21.05 -14.17 12.07
N GLY A 25 20.51 -14.22 13.29
CA GLY A 25 19.11 -13.89 13.57
C GLY A 25 18.75 -12.44 13.22
N SER A 26 19.65 -11.50 13.51
CA SER A 26 19.47 -10.07 13.18
C SER A 26 19.46 -9.82 11.66
N PHE A 27 20.32 -10.50 10.90
CA PHE A 27 20.30 -10.44 9.43
C PHE A 27 19.00 -11.01 8.85
N SER A 28 18.52 -12.13 9.40
CA SER A 28 17.23 -12.73 8.99
C SER A 28 16.04 -11.80 9.28
N GLY A 29 16.04 -11.12 10.43
CA GLY A 29 15.05 -10.11 10.77
C GLY A 29 15.07 -8.92 9.79
N GLY A 30 16.26 -8.43 9.46
CA GLY A 30 16.44 -7.31 8.50
C GLY A 30 15.98 -7.65 7.09
N LEU A 31 16.26 -8.86 6.59
CA LEU A 31 15.78 -9.29 5.26
C LEU A 31 14.25 -9.33 5.19
N LYS A 32 13.58 -9.86 6.23
CA LYS A 32 12.11 -9.90 6.30
C LYS A 32 11.48 -8.51 6.32
N SER A 33 12.16 -7.53 6.93
CA SER A 33 11.73 -6.12 6.92
C SER A 33 11.84 -5.51 5.52
N LYS A 34 12.94 -5.77 4.79
CA LYS A 34 13.12 -5.30 3.40
C LYS A 34 12.07 -5.86 2.44
N PHE A 35 11.69 -7.12 2.59
CA PHE A 35 10.63 -7.71 1.75
C PHE A 35 9.29 -7.01 1.97
N LYS A 36 8.90 -6.75 3.23
CA LYS A 36 7.67 -6.01 3.52
C LYS A 36 7.67 -4.61 2.92
N ALA A 37 8.79 -3.88 3.02
CA ALA A 37 8.89 -2.54 2.45
C ALA A 37 8.62 -2.56 0.94
N ARG A 38 9.24 -3.49 0.21
CA ARG A 38 9.01 -3.65 -1.23
C ARG A 38 7.56 -3.96 -1.59
N GLU A 39 6.86 -4.77 -0.81
CA GLU A 39 5.44 -5.06 -1.06
C GLU A 39 4.57 -3.81 -0.95
N TYR A 40 4.88 -2.92 0.01
CA TYR A 40 4.18 -1.65 0.19
C TYR A 40 4.52 -0.66 -0.92
N ASP A 41 5.80 -0.51 -1.26
CA ASP A 41 6.23 0.37 -2.35
C ASP A 41 5.52 -0.01 -3.66
N ARG A 42 5.41 -1.32 -3.93
CA ARG A 42 4.68 -1.82 -5.10
C ARG A 42 3.18 -1.57 -5.02
N ALA A 43 2.56 -1.69 -3.85
CA ALA A 43 1.13 -1.38 -3.68
C ALA A 43 0.83 0.10 -3.92
N ILE A 44 1.74 0.99 -3.51
CA ILE A 44 1.62 2.44 -3.74
C ILE A 44 1.72 2.74 -5.23
N GLU A 45 2.74 2.23 -5.90
CA GLU A 45 2.94 2.39 -7.35
C GLU A 45 1.71 1.90 -8.13
N LEU A 46 1.18 0.73 -7.79
CA LEU A 46 -0.03 0.19 -8.43
C LEU A 46 -1.29 1.05 -8.15
N ALA A 47 -1.39 1.65 -6.97
CA ALA A 47 -2.50 2.54 -6.65
C ALA A 47 -2.43 3.81 -7.49
N GLU A 48 -1.26 4.44 -7.55
CA GLU A 48 -1.00 5.65 -8.33
C GLU A 48 -1.23 5.41 -9.82
N ASP A 49 -0.66 4.35 -10.39
CA ASP A 49 -0.87 3.96 -11.79
C ASP A 49 -2.37 3.76 -12.10
N LYS A 50 -3.10 3.11 -11.18
CA LYS A 50 -4.53 2.86 -11.39
C LYS A 50 -5.36 4.13 -11.26
N MET A 51 -5.00 5.03 -10.36
CA MET A 51 -5.65 6.33 -10.23
C MET A 51 -5.43 7.16 -11.50
N ASP A 52 -4.20 7.21 -12.02
CA ASP A 52 -3.89 7.93 -13.24
C ASP A 52 -4.64 7.36 -14.45
N GLU A 53 -4.74 6.02 -14.55
CA GLU A 53 -5.57 5.35 -15.57
C GLU A 53 -7.04 5.81 -15.50
N LEU A 54 -7.61 5.86 -14.29
CA LEU A 54 -8.99 6.28 -14.08
C LEU A 54 -9.18 7.77 -14.39
N LEU A 55 -8.26 8.64 -13.97
CA LEU A 55 -8.32 10.08 -14.21
C LEU A 55 -8.15 10.44 -15.70
N LEU A 56 -7.41 9.65 -16.46
CA LEU A 56 -7.26 9.80 -17.90
C LEU A 56 -8.43 9.22 -18.70
N SER A 57 -9.32 8.45 -18.07
CA SER A 57 -10.48 7.88 -18.75
C SER A 57 -11.44 9.01 -19.18
N PRO A 58 -11.83 9.06 -20.46
CA PRO A 58 -12.78 10.07 -20.95
C PRO A 58 -14.20 9.88 -20.41
N THR A 59 -14.50 8.71 -19.83
CA THR A 59 -15.78 8.40 -19.21
C THR A 59 -15.51 7.87 -17.80
N LEU A 60 -15.64 8.74 -16.80
CA LEU A 60 -15.79 8.30 -15.40
C LEU A 60 -17.26 7.95 -15.20
N GLU A 61 -17.56 6.67 -15.02
CA GLU A 61 -18.89 6.23 -14.62
C GLU A 61 -18.94 6.04 -13.10
N LEU A 62 -20.00 6.53 -12.47
CA LEU A 62 -20.26 6.28 -11.05
C LEU A 62 -20.39 4.79 -10.79
N GLY A 63 -19.81 4.32 -9.68
CA GLY A 63 -19.91 2.93 -9.27
C GLY A 63 -18.60 2.35 -8.75
N THR A 64 -18.58 1.03 -8.64
CA THR A 64 -17.42 0.27 -8.16
C THR A 64 -16.85 -0.57 -9.28
N LEU A 65 -15.55 -0.42 -9.52
CA LEU A 65 -14.76 -1.24 -10.44
C LEU A 65 -13.84 -2.12 -9.60
N GLU A 66 -13.64 -3.36 -10.01
CA GLU A 66 -12.75 -4.30 -9.32
C GLU A 66 -11.95 -5.12 -10.32
N GLY A 67 -10.80 -5.62 -9.88
CA GLY A 67 -9.96 -6.48 -10.69
C GLY A 67 -8.74 -7.02 -9.96
N GLU A 68 -7.92 -7.73 -10.71
CA GLU A 68 -6.68 -8.34 -10.23
C GLU A 68 -5.52 -7.93 -11.15
N PHE A 69 -4.35 -7.70 -10.55
CA PHE A 69 -3.08 -7.58 -11.26
C PHE A 69 -2.38 -8.94 -11.30
N ASP A 70 -1.59 -9.21 -12.35
CA ASP A 70 -0.82 -10.48 -12.53
C ASP A 70 0.12 -10.86 -11.36
N SER A 71 0.30 -9.96 -10.39
CA SER A 71 1.23 -10.10 -9.26
C SER A 71 0.57 -10.62 -7.97
N GLY A 72 -0.70 -11.04 -7.99
CA GLY A 72 -1.46 -11.43 -6.79
C GLY A 72 -1.92 -10.25 -5.93
N TYR A 73 -2.02 -9.07 -6.55
CA TYR A 73 -2.60 -7.87 -5.97
C TYR A 73 -3.99 -7.70 -6.55
N THR A 74 -4.99 -7.43 -5.71
CA THR A 74 -6.35 -7.14 -6.15
C THR A 74 -6.64 -5.66 -5.91
N TRP A 75 -7.49 -5.08 -6.74
CA TRP A 75 -7.86 -3.67 -6.61
C TRP A 75 -9.36 -3.47 -6.67
N VAL A 76 -9.83 -2.44 -5.97
CA VAL A 76 -11.22 -1.97 -5.99
C VAL A 76 -11.17 -0.44 -6.09
N ALA A 77 -11.85 0.12 -7.09
CA ALA A 77 -12.00 1.54 -7.27
C ALA A 77 -13.47 1.93 -7.10
N ALA A 78 -13.75 2.91 -6.24
CA ALA A 78 -15.09 3.46 -6.05
C ALA A 78 -15.12 4.91 -6.55
N ILE A 79 -16.05 5.21 -7.44
CA ILE A 79 -16.29 6.54 -8.00
C ILE A 79 -17.65 7.01 -7.50
N THR A 80 -17.65 8.08 -6.71
CA THR A 80 -18.86 8.66 -6.10
C THR A 80 -18.99 10.13 -6.45
N ASP A 81 -20.22 10.65 -6.44
CA ASP A 81 -20.45 12.09 -6.47
C ASP A 81 -19.95 12.69 -5.14
N ALA A 82 -19.18 13.77 -5.22
CA ALA A 82 -18.63 14.46 -4.06
C ALA A 82 -19.50 15.63 -3.61
N LEU A 83 -20.51 16.03 -4.40
CA LEU A 83 -21.48 17.06 -4.00
C LEU A 83 -22.80 16.42 -3.52
N PRO A 84 -23.44 17.01 -2.50
CA PRO A 84 -24.81 16.64 -2.16
C PRO A 84 -25.77 17.03 -3.31
N GLU A 85 -26.82 16.24 -3.50
CA GLU A 85 -27.88 16.55 -4.47
C GLU A 85 -28.36 18.01 -4.26
N PRO A 86 -28.42 18.84 -5.31
CA PRO A 86 -28.82 20.23 -5.16
C PRO A 86 -30.26 20.29 -4.64
N ASP A 87 -30.48 21.04 -3.55
CA ASP A 87 -31.83 21.36 -3.06
C ASP A 87 -32.64 22.00 -4.21
N GLU A 88 -33.87 21.52 -4.43
CA GLU A 88 -34.75 21.87 -5.56
C GLU A 88 -35.16 23.36 -5.64
N ASP A 89 -34.70 24.21 -4.71
CA ASP A 89 -35.16 25.60 -4.51
C ASP A 89 -34.19 26.70 -4.98
N THR A 90 -33.07 26.36 -5.63
CA THR A 90 -32.10 27.37 -6.11
C THR A 90 -32.19 27.59 -7.62
N GLU A 91 -33.08 28.50 -8.05
CA GLU A 91 -33.00 29.20 -9.34
C GLU A 91 -31.79 30.16 -9.33
N ASP A 92 -30.57 29.63 -9.38
CA ASP A 92 -29.40 30.44 -9.76
C ASP A 92 -28.50 29.66 -10.73
N THR A 93 -28.06 30.38 -11.75
CA THR A 93 -27.62 29.88 -13.04
C THR A 93 -26.11 29.69 -13.02
N GLU A 94 -25.62 28.59 -12.43
CA GLU A 94 -24.29 28.07 -12.74
C GLU A 94 -24.39 26.55 -12.76
N LYS A 95 -23.98 25.91 -13.87
CA LYS A 95 -24.01 24.43 -13.97
C LYS A 95 -23.31 23.87 -12.73
N PRO A 96 -23.95 22.96 -11.96
CA PRO A 96 -23.29 22.36 -10.81
C PRO A 96 -22.00 21.74 -11.32
N VAL A 97 -20.90 22.17 -10.73
CA VAL A 97 -19.59 21.63 -11.03
C VAL A 97 -19.61 20.18 -10.53
N GLU A 98 -19.83 19.21 -11.42
CA GLU A 98 -19.84 17.79 -11.06
C GLU A 98 -18.47 17.42 -10.49
N LEU A 99 -18.37 17.23 -9.17
CA LEU A 99 -17.14 16.85 -8.49
C LEU A 99 -17.21 15.35 -8.23
N PHE A 100 -16.26 14.59 -8.76
CA PHE A 100 -16.18 13.15 -8.49
C PHE A 100 -15.13 12.88 -7.42
N ALA A 101 -15.44 11.99 -6.48
CA ALA A 101 -14.45 11.39 -5.58
C ALA A 101 -14.11 9.99 -6.09
N ILE A 102 -12.83 9.75 -6.35
CA ILE A 102 -12.30 8.46 -6.75
C ILE A 102 -11.48 7.91 -5.59
N ARG A 103 -11.81 6.72 -5.13
CA ARG A 103 -11.04 5.98 -4.12
C ARG A 103 -10.55 4.68 -4.72
N VAL A 104 -9.24 4.50 -4.77
CA VAL A 104 -8.57 3.28 -5.23
C VAL A 104 -8.01 2.54 -4.03
N GLU A 105 -8.37 1.28 -3.88
CA GLU A 105 -7.90 0.40 -2.82
C GLU A 105 -7.18 -0.82 -3.41
N ILE A 106 -5.94 -1.04 -2.97
CA ILE A 106 -5.08 -2.16 -3.36
C ILE A 106 -4.98 -3.12 -2.17
N GLN A 107 -5.20 -4.40 -2.42
CA GLN A 107 -5.12 -5.47 -1.43
C GLN A 107 -4.11 -6.55 -1.85
N TRP A 108 -3.31 -7.03 -0.89
CA TRP A 108 -2.33 -8.08 -1.13
C TRP A 108 -2.01 -8.88 0.14
N GLY A 109 -1.40 -10.05 -0.04
CA GLY A 109 -1.05 -10.96 1.06
C GLY A 109 -2.00 -12.16 1.17
N MET A 110 -1.66 -13.09 2.05
CA MET A 110 -2.41 -14.33 2.26
C MET A 110 -3.78 -14.03 2.89
N GLU A 111 -4.78 -14.90 2.68
CA GLU A 111 -6.15 -14.73 3.22
C GLU A 111 -6.18 -14.40 4.71
N GLU A 112 -5.28 -14.98 5.51
CA GLU A 112 -5.19 -14.76 6.96
C GLU A 112 -4.50 -13.43 7.36
N ARG A 113 -3.80 -12.78 6.43
CA ARG A 113 -3.11 -11.48 6.62
C ARG A 113 -3.15 -10.62 5.37
N LYS A 114 -4.35 -10.33 4.87
CA LYS A 114 -4.54 -9.33 3.82
C LYS A 114 -4.15 -7.96 4.35
N LYS A 115 -3.31 -7.26 3.60
CA LYS A 115 -2.95 -5.87 3.79
C LYS A 115 -3.67 -5.06 2.73
N THR A 116 -3.94 -3.80 3.06
CA THR A 116 -4.67 -2.88 2.21
C THR A 116 -3.96 -1.53 2.19
N TYR A 117 -3.94 -0.88 1.03
CA TYR A 117 -3.52 0.49 0.83
C TYR A 117 -4.56 1.21 -0.01
N ALA A 118 -4.99 2.41 0.39
CA ALA A 118 -6.00 3.17 -0.33
C ALA A 118 -5.56 4.61 -0.54
N ILE A 119 -5.85 5.15 -1.72
CA ILE A 119 -5.70 6.55 -2.07
C ILE A 119 -7.03 7.11 -2.55
N GLU A 120 -7.28 8.38 -2.23
CA GLU A 120 -8.52 9.07 -2.57
C GLU A 120 -8.17 10.40 -3.22
N THR A 121 -8.89 10.76 -4.27
CA THR A 121 -8.70 12.03 -4.99
C THR A 121 -10.04 12.56 -5.44
N ALA A 122 -10.24 13.87 -5.25
CA ALA A 122 -11.36 14.60 -5.81
C ALA A 122 -10.97 15.13 -7.19
N TYR A 123 -11.77 14.81 -8.21
CA TYR A 123 -11.52 15.18 -9.59
C TYR A 123 -12.67 16.04 -10.14
N LEU A 124 -12.28 17.12 -10.82
CA LEU A 124 -13.15 18.03 -11.54
C LEU A 124 -13.02 17.73 -13.04
N PRO A 125 -14.05 17.15 -13.69
CA PRO A 125 -14.04 16.98 -15.13
C PRO A 125 -14.00 18.38 -15.77
N GLN A 126 -12.93 18.67 -16.50
CA GLN A 126 -12.81 19.94 -17.21
C GLN A 126 -13.94 20.04 -18.24
N ALA A 127 -14.86 20.99 -18.04
CA ALA A 127 -15.90 21.29 -19.01
C ALA A 127 -15.23 21.79 -20.32
N LYS A 128 -15.50 21.10 -21.42
CA LYS A 128 -15.05 21.49 -22.76
C LYS A 128 -15.82 22.69 -23.29
#